data_AF-A0A2H6GSA1-F1
#
_entry.id   AF-A0A2H6GSA1-F1
#
_cell.length_a   1.000
_cell.length_b   1.000
_cell.length_c   1.000
_cell.angle_alpha   90.00
_cell.angle_beta   90.00
_cell.angle_gamma   90.00
#
_symmetry.space_group_name_H-M   'P 1'
#
loop_
_entity.id
_entity.type
_entity.pdbx_description
1 polymer ?
#
loop_
_entity_poly.entity_id
_entity_poly.type
_entity_poly.pdbx_seq_one_letter_code
_entity_poly.pdbx_strand_id
1 'polypeptide(L)'
;MTEITIYSTPTCQYCKMAKEYFKGHNIKYEDIDVAANQDAADLMIKKSGQMGVPVIVINKSGKDYVLAGFNQKEISDILGI
;
A
#
# COMPACT_ATOMS: atom_id res chain seq x y z
N MET A 1 7.10 -14.97 -4.75
CA MET A 1 7.42 -14.16 -3.55
C MET A 1 6.24 -13.24 -3.30
N THR A 2 6.05 -12.76 -2.06
CA THR A 2 5.00 -11.77 -1.77
C THR A 2 5.70 -10.46 -1.52
N GLU A 3 5.44 -9.49 -2.39
CA GLU A 3 6.02 -8.16 -2.30
C GLU A 3 4.88 -7.17 -2.06
N ILE A 4 5.05 -6.32 -1.06
CA ILE A 4 4.04 -5.33 -0.68
C ILE A 4 4.71 -3.98 -0.73
N THR A 5 4.14 -3.05 -1.49
CA THR A 5 4.58 -1.66 -1.57
C THR A 5 3.44 -0.78 -1.11
N ILE A 6 3.72 0.08 -0.15
CA ILE A 6 2.75 1.01 0.43
C ILE A 6 3.17 2.41 0.04
N TYR A 7 2.37 3.02 -0.83
CA TYR A 7 2.47 4.44 -1.14
C TYR A 7 1.77 5.22 -0.04
N SER A 8 2.55 6.02 0.66
CA SER A 8 2.13 6.65 1.90
C SER A 8 2.61 8.09 1.96
N THR A 9 2.02 8.88 2.87
CA THR A 9 2.50 10.23 3.15
C THR A 9 2.74 10.41 4.65
N PRO A 10 3.74 11.19 5.06
CA PRO A 10 4.13 11.37 6.45
C PRO A 10 3.05 12.09 7.27
N THR A 11 2.20 12.87 6.60
CA THR A 11 1.11 13.64 7.19
C THR A 11 -0.19 12.84 7.32
N CYS A 12 -0.31 11.65 6.71
CA CYS A 12 -1.56 10.90 6.68
C CYS A 12 -1.65 9.88 7.83
N GLN A 13 -2.68 10.02 8.67
CA GLN A 13 -2.95 9.10 9.77
C GLN A 13 -3.28 7.68 9.28
N TYR A 14 -4.03 7.55 8.18
CA TYR A 14 -4.38 6.25 7.60
C TYR A 14 -3.16 5.48 7.10
N CYS A 15 -2.13 6.20 6.62
CA CYS A 15 -0.86 5.60 6.22
C CYS A 15 -0.15 4.94 7.40
N LYS A 16 -0.13 5.60 8.57
CA LYS A 16 0.42 5.01 9.80
C LYS A 16 -0.33 3.76 10.21
N MET A 17 -1.67 3.79 10.17
CA MET A 17 -2.51 2.63 10.49
C MET A 17 -2.20 1.44 9.57
N ALA A 18 -2.05 1.67 8.27
CA ALA A 18 -1.67 0.62 7.33
C ALA A 18 -0.31 0.00 7.69
N LYS A 19 0.72 0.82 7.92
CA LYS A 19 2.06 0.35 8.32
C LYS A 19 2.04 -0.48 9.60
N GLU A 20 1.28 -0.04 10.60
CA GLU A 20 1.13 -0.77 11.87
C GLU A 20 0.43 -2.11 11.67
N TYR A 21 -0.59 -2.17 10.81
CA TYR A 21 -1.26 -3.42 10.45
C TYR A 21 -0.27 -4.45 9.89
N PHE A 22 0.48 -4.09 8.83
CA PHE A 22 1.45 -5.01 8.23
C PHE A 22 2.57 -5.38 9.21
N LYS A 23 3.02 -4.43 10.04
CA LYS A 23 4.03 -4.68 11.07
C LYS A 23 3.52 -5.65 12.14
N GLY A 24 2.26 -5.51 12.57
CA GLY A 24 1.62 -6.41 13.54
C GLY A 24 1.47 -7.84 13.02
N HIS A 25 1.25 -8.01 11.71
CA HIS A 25 1.21 -9.32 11.05
C HIS A 25 2.60 -9.82 10.61
N ASN A 26 3.67 -9.12 10.97
CA ASN A 26 5.06 -9.46 10.63
C ASN A 26 5.31 -9.62 9.12
N ILE A 27 4.57 -8.85 8.32
CA ILE A 27 4.62 -8.87 6.86
C ILE A 27 5.65 -7.84 6.40
N LYS A 28 6.55 -8.23 5.51
CA LYS A 28 7.50 -7.30 4.91
C LYS A 28 6.79 -6.44 3.88
N TYR A 29 6.98 -5.13 3.99
CA TYR A 29 6.49 -4.15 3.04
C TYR A 29 7.54 -3.07 2.79
N GLU A 30 7.51 -2.51 1.60
CA GLU A 30 8.24 -1.32 1.21
C GLU A 30 7.34 -0.11 1.40
N ASP A 31 7.87 0.93 2.04
CA ASP A 31 7.16 2.19 2.26
C ASP A 31 7.73 3.25 1.33
N ILE A 32 6.89 3.78 0.44
CA ILE A 32 7.26 4.83 -0.49
C ILE A 32 6.52 6.10 -0.11
N ASP A 33 7.28 7.10 0.33
CA ASP A 33 6.76 8.42 0.62
C ASP A 33 6.48 9.20 -0.67
N VAL A 34 5.20 9.31 -1.04
CA VAL A 34 4.77 10.06 -2.23
C VAL A 34 4.70 11.57 -1.99
N ALA A 35 4.77 12.03 -0.75
CA ALA A 35 4.85 13.47 -0.46
C ALA A 35 6.26 14.00 -0.72
N ALA A 36 7.28 13.19 -0.44
CA ALA A 36 8.67 13.50 -0.77
C ALA A 36 9.01 13.20 -2.24
N ASN A 37 8.26 12.31 -2.89
CA ASN A 37 8.54 11.85 -4.25
C ASN A 37 7.31 12.00 -5.16
N GLN A 38 7.29 13.08 -5.94
CA GLN A 38 6.21 13.38 -6.88
C GLN A 38 6.06 12.31 -7.97
N ASP A 39 7.16 11.74 -8.49
CA ASP A 39 7.09 10.64 -9.46
C ASP A 39 6.36 9.42 -8.89
N ALA A 40 6.55 9.14 -7.60
CA ALA A 40 5.84 8.06 -6.92
C ALA A 40 4.34 8.37 -6.75
N ALA A 41 3.98 9.64 -6.54
CA ALA A 41 2.58 10.08 -6.51
C ALA A 41 1.91 9.89 -7.88
N ASP A 42 2.57 10.28 -8.96
CA ASP A 42 2.07 10.07 -10.33
C ASP A 42 1.94 8.58 -10.67
N LEU A 43 2.92 7.75 -10.29
CA LEU A 43 2.86 6.29 -10.43
C LEU A 43 1.67 5.70 -9.66
N MET A 44 1.44 6.17 -8.44
CA MET A 44 0.32 5.76 -7.60
C MET A 44 -1.02 6.07 -8.29
N ILE A 45 -1.17 7.29 -8.81
CA ILE A 45 -2.38 7.72 -9.54
C ILE A 45 -2.56 6.88 -10.80
N LYS A 46 -1.49 6.66 -11.55
CA LYS A 46 -1.53 5.88 -12.80
C LYS A 46 -1.86 4.41 -12.55
N LYS A 47 -1.42 3.83 -11.43
CA LYS A 47 -1.71 2.44 -11.05
C LYS A 47 -3.09 2.26 -10.43
N SER A 48 -3.47 3.13 -9.50
CA SER A 48 -4.71 3.00 -8.72
C SER A 48 -5.90 3.71 -9.34
N GLY A 49 -5.67 4.64 -10.28
CA GLY A 49 -6.69 5.55 -10.81
C GLY A 49 -7.17 6.60 -9.81
N GLN A 50 -6.59 6.64 -8.60
CA GLN A 50 -7.03 7.50 -7.51
C GLN A 50 -5.90 8.39 -7.01
N MET A 51 -6.20 9.65 -6.70
CA MET A 51 -5.27 10.61 -6.08
C MET A 51 -5.17 10.48 -4.56
N GLY A 52 -5.88 9.52 -3.97
CA GLY A 52 -6.00 9.36 -2.52
C GLY A 52 -5.00 8.34 -1.98
N VAL A 53 -4.25 8.74 -0.96
CA VAL A 53 -3.42 7.83 -0.13
C VAL A 53 -4.22 7.32 1.07
N PRO A 54 -3.89 6.12 1.61
CA PRO A 54 -2.79 5.23 1.23
C PRO A 54 -3.11 4.37 0.01
N VAL A 55 -2.12 4.04 -0.81
CA VAL A 55 -2.27 3.04 -1.88
C VAL A 55 -1.35 1.87 -1.61
N ILE A 56 -1.91 0.67 -1.65
CA ILE A 56 -1.18 -0.55 -1.31
C ILE A 56 -1.13 -1.40 -2.57
N VAL A 57 0.08 -1.77 -2.97
CA VAL A 57 0.32 -2.68 -4.08
C VAL A 57 0.84 -3.98 -3.50
N ILE A 58 0.13 -5.07 -3.75
CA ILE A 58 0.48 -6.41 -3.30
C ILE A 58 0.75 -7.26 -4.54
N ASN A 59 1.99 -7.69 -4.74
CA ASN A 59 2.31 -8.75 -5.69
C ASN A 59 2.28 -10.08 -4.94
N LYS A 60 1.34 -10.96 -5.30
CA LYS A 60 1.25 -12.32 -4.74
C LYS A 60 1.12 -13.33 -5.86
N SER A 61 2.07 -14.26 -5.92
CA SER A 61 2.07 -15.38 -6.87
C SER A 61 1.89 -14.94 -8.34
N GLY A 62 2.51 -13.82 -8.74
CA GLY A 62 2.42 -13.28 -10.10
C GLY A 62 1.15 -12.48 -10.40
N LYS A 63 0.31 -12.19 -9.40
CA LYS A 63 -0.81 -11.26 -9.51
C LYS A 63 -0.51 -9.96 -8.78
N ASP A 64 -0.69 -8.85 -9.48
CA ASP A 64 -0.65 -7.50 -8.92
C ASP A 64 -2.04 -7.09 -8.42
N TYR A 65 -2.13 -6.79 -7.13
CA TYR A 65 -3.32 -6.23 -6.50
C TYR A 65 -3.02 -4.78 -6.13
N VAL A 66 -3.80 -3.85 -6.66
CA VAL A 66 -3.67 -2.42 -6.34
C VAL A 66 -4.90 -2.02 -5.53
N LEU A 67 -4.70 -1.71 -4.25
CA LEU A 67 -5.73 -1.24 -3.35
C LEU A 67 -5.63 0.28 -3.21
N ALA A 68 -6.69 0.98 -3.62
CA ALA A 68 -6.81 2.42 -3.48
C ALA A 68 -7.45 2.75 -2.12
N GLY A 69 -6.64 2.82 -1.07
CA GLY A 69 -7.07 3.05 0.31
C GLY A 69 -6.58 1.97 1.27
N PHE A 70 -6.79 2.20 2.57
CA PHE A 70 -6.53 1.19 3.58
C PHE A 70 -7.79 0.35 3.81
N ASN A 71 -7.83 -0.83 3.20
CA ASN A 71 -8.91 -1.79 3.39
C ASN A 71 -8.39 -3.08 4.03
N GLN A 72 -8.46 -3.16 5.37
CA GLN A 72 -7.97 -4.32 6.13
C GLN A 72 -8.56 -5.64 5.65
N LYS A 73 -9.88 -5.66 5.38
CA LYS A 73 -10.56 -6.87 4.92
C LYS A 73 -9.97 -7.39 3.63
N GLU A 74 -9.81 -6.50 2.66
CA GLU A 74 -9.31 -6.83 1.32
C GLU A 74 -7.84 -7.28 1.37
N ILE A 75 -7.03 -6.63 2.22
CA ILE A 75 -5.65 -7.06 2.49
C ILE A 75 -5.62 -8.46 3.10
N SER A 76 -6.48 -8.75 4.08
CA SER A 76 -6.61 -10.08 4.70
C SER A 76 -6.98 -11.14 3.69
N ASP A 77 -7.99 -10.87 2.85
CA ASP A 77 -8.46 -11.76 1.78
C ASP A 77 -7.32 -12.04 0.77
N ILE A 78 -6.57 -11.02 0.35
CA ILE A 78 -5.46 -11.18 -0.59
C ILE A 78 -4.31 -11.98 0.03
N LEU A 79 -3.92 -11.65 1.26
CA LEU A 79 -2.78 -12.27 1.94
C LEU A 79 -3.13 -13.65 2.50
N GLY A 80 -4.41 -13.92 2.75
CA GLY A 80 -4.91 -15.17 3.33
C GLY A 80 -4.61 -15.29 4.81
N ILE A 81 -4.65 -14.16 5.53
CA ILE A 81 -4.47 -14.07 6.98
C ILE A 81 -5.80 -13.80 7.69
#